data_AF-A0A351TF34-F1
#
_entry.id   AF-A0A351TF34-F1
#
_cell.length_a   1.000
_cell.length_b   1.000
_cell.length_c   1.000
_cell.angle_alpha   90.00
_cell.angle_beta   90.00
_cell.angle_gamma   90.00
#
_symmetry.space_group_name_H-M   'P 1'
#
loop_
_entity.id
_entity.type
_entity.pdbx_description
1 polymer ?
#
loop_
_entity_poly.entity_id
_entity_poly.type
_entity_poly.pdbx_seq_one_letter_code
_entity_poly.pdbx_strand_id
1 'polypeptide(L)'
;MDTNQMIIIVSLAVAAMLFSAVLYLRQRARRSRPEEYDLMEGHEFEHYCAELLKKCGFQEVQVTRGSGDYGVDILAEKDGVTYAIQCKCYNAPVGVKAVQEAYAGRDYYDRMVGAVLTNQYFTQPALEAARKLKILLWDRGYLEDMIEDAEP
;
A
#
# COMPACT_ATOMS: atom_id res chain seq x y z
N MET A 1 -41.72 35.16 -5.58
CA MET A 1 -41.48 33.72 -5.78
C MET A 1 -42.80 33.02 -5.56
N ASP A 2 -43.34 32.40 -6.59
CA ASP A 2 -44.63 31.70 -6.50
C ASP A 2 -44.44 30.27 -5.99
N THR A 3 -45.54 29.64 -5.58
CA THR A 3 -45.54 28.30 -4.98
C THR A 3 -44.91 27.27 -5.92
N ASN A 4 -45.10 27.41 -7.24
CA ASN A 4 -44.51 26.52 -8.24
C ASN A 4 -42.98 26.65 -8.31
N GLN A 5 -42.44 27.88 -8.31
CA GLN A 5 -40.99 28.07 -8.24
C GLN A 5 -40.40 27.49 -6.95
N MET A 6 -41.07 27.64 -5.80
CA MET A 6 -40.62 27.04 -4.55
C MET A 6 -40.59 25.50 -4.61
N ILE A 7 -41.63 24.87 -5.15
CA ILE A 7 -41.70 23.41 -5.28
C ILE A 7 -40.55 22.89 -6.15
N ILE A 8 -40.28 23.52 -7.30
CA ILE A 8 -39.21 23.09 -8.22
C ILE A 8 -37.84 23.16 -7.55
N ILE A 9 -37.53 24.25 -6.84
CA ILE A 9 -36.24 24.43 -6.15
C ILE A 9 -36.05 23.35 -5.08
N VAL A 10 -37.08 23.09 -4.27
CA VAL A 10 -37.01 22.06 -3.22
C VAL A 10 -36.83 20.67 -3.83
N SER A 11 -37.56 20.35 -4.91
CA SER A 11 -37.41 19.07 -5.62
C SER A 11 -36.01 18.86 -6.19
N LEU A 12 -35.41 19.89 -6.80
CA LEU A 12 -34.03 19.83 -7.32
C LEU A 12 -33.00 19.67 -6.20
N ALA A 13 -33.16 20.39 -5.09
CA ALA A 13 -32.26 20.27 -3.94
C ALA A 13 -32.31 18.86 -3.33
N VAL A 14 -33.52 18.28 -3.17
CA VAL A 14 -33.68 16.91 -2.69
C VAL A 14 -33.07 15.90 -3.66
N ALA A 15 -33.29 16.05 -4.96
CA ALA A 15 -32.69 15.18 -5.97
C ALA A 15 -31.16 15.24 -5.95
N ALA A 16 -30.57 16.44 -5.83
CA ALA A 16 -29.13 16.62 -5.72
C ALA A 16 -28.56 16.02 -4.43
N MET A 17 -29.25 16.16 -3.30
CA MET A 17 -28.84 15.52 -2.03
C MET A 17 -28.90 13.99 -2.12
N LEU A 18 -29.97 13.43 -2.69
CA LEU A 18 -30.10 11.98 -2.90
C LEU A 18 -29.02 11.46 -3.86
N PHE A 19 -28.74 12.17 -4.95
CA PHE A 19 -27.69 11.81 -5.89
C PHE A 19 -26.30 11.83 -5.22
N SER A 20 -26.00 12.90 -4.48
CA SER A 20 -24.77 13.01 -3.67
C SER A 20 -24.63 11.87 -2.67
N ALA A 21 -25.71 11.55 -1.95
CA ALA A 21 -25.74 10.45 -0.99
C ALA A 21 -25.52 9.09 -1.68
N VAL A 22 -26.14 8.85 -2.84
CA VAL A 22 -25.91 7.64 -3.63
C VAL A 22 -24.47 7.54 -4.11
N LEU A 23 -23.88 8.63 -4.62
CA LEU A 23 -22.47 8.66 -5.02
C LEU A 23 -21.54 8.39 -3.82
N TYR A 24 -21.79 9.04 -2.69
CA TYR A 24 -21.02 8.84 -1.46
C TYR A 24 -21.11 7.40 -0.96
N LEU A 25 -22.31 6.81 -0.92
CA LEU A 25 -22.52 5.42 -0.50
C LEU A 25 -21.88 4.44 -1.47
N ARG A 26 -21.95 4.68 -2.78
CA ARG A 26 -21.27 3.88 -3.80
C ARG A 26 -19.75 3.95 -3.66
N GLN A 27 -19.20 5.14 -3.45
CA GLN A 27 -17.76 5.33 -3.27
C GLN A 27 -17.29 4.65 -1.98
N ARG A 28 -18.05 4.80 -0.89
CA ARG A 28 -17.80 4.08 0.37
C ARG A 28 -17.86 2.57 0.18
N ALA A 29 -18.86 2.06 -0.53
CA ALA A 29 -18.99 0.63 -0.80
C ALA A 29 -17.85 0.08 -1.66
N ARG A 30 -17.38 0.83 -2.67
CA ARG A 30 -16.19 0.47 -3.46
C ARG A 30 -14.94 0.41 -2.60
N ARG A 31 -14.69 1.44 -1.78
CA ARG A 31 -13.59 1.44 -0.78
C ARG A 31 -13.70 0.35 0.29
N SER A 32 -14.88 -0.25 0.48
CA SER A 32 -15.08 -1.30 1.49
C SER A 32 -14.91 -2.70 0.92
N ARG A 33 -14.76 -2.86 -0.39
CA ARG A 33 -14.46 -4.16 -0.97
C ARG A 33 -12.97 -4.43 -0.82
N PRO A 34 -12.58 -5.56 -0.21
CA PRO A 34 -11.18 -5.94 -0.18
C PRO A 34 -10.71 -6.16 -1.61
N GLU A 35 -9.52 -5.65 -1.93
CA GLU A 35 -8.83 -6.01 -3.17
C GLU A 35 -8.31 -7.44 -3.09
N GLU A 36 -7.93 -8.04 -4.22
CA GLU A 36 -7.44 -9.44 -4.23
C GLU A 36 -6.25 -9.63 -3.30
N TYR A 37 -5.32 -8.67 -3.28
CA TYR A 37 -4.15 -8.68 -2.41
C TYR A 37 -4.49 -8.54 -0.91
N ASP A 38 -5.67 -8.04 -0.56
CA ASP A 38 -6.10 -7.93 0.84
C ASP A 38 -6.51 -9.29 1.45
N LEU A 39 -6.68 -10.29 0.60
CA LEU A 39 -7.09 -11.64 0.99
C LEU A 39 -5.91 -12.63 0.99
N MET A 40 -4.72 -12.18 0.59
CA MET A 40 -3.53 -13.03 0.47
C MET A 40 -2.92 -13.34 1.84
N GLU A 41 -2.37 -14.55 1.97
CA GLU A 41 -1.47 -14.86 3.09
C GLU A 41 -0.11 -14.17 2.92
N GLY A 42 0.67 -14.07 4.01
CA GLY A 42 1.95 -13.35 4.00
C GLY A 42 2.90 -13.76 2.87
N HIS A 43 3.14 -15.06 2.72
CA HIS A 43 4.01 -15.58 1.67
C HIS A 43 3.44 -15.35 0.25
N GLU A 44 2.13 -15.47 0.07
CA GLU A 44 1.49 -15.17 -1.22
C GLU A 44 1.67 -13.69 -1.59
N PHE A 45 1.50 -12.80 -0.61
CA PHE A 45 1.72 -11.36 -0.78
C PHE A 45 3.18 -11.01 -1.09
N GLU A 46 4.16 -11.73 -0.53
CA GLU A 46 5.58 -11.58 -0.87
C GLU A 46 5.84 -11.87 -2.35
N HIS A 47 5.33 -13.00 -2.86
CA HIS A 47 5.47 -13.34 -4.29
C HIS A 47 4.72 -12.35 -5.19
N TYR A 48 3.52 -11.93 -4.79
CA TYR A 48 2.76 -10.90 -5.50
C TYR A 48 3.56 -9.59 -5.63
N CYS A 49 4.12 -9.11 -4.52
CA CYS A 49 4.96 -7.91 -4.49
C CYS A 49 6.20 -8.06 -5.36
N ALA A 50 6.84 -9.23 -5.36
CA ALA A 50 7.99 -9.51 -6.21
C ALA A 50 7.66 -9.40 -7.70
N GLU A 51 6.53 -9.97 -8.14
CA GLU A 51 6.08 -9.84 -9.53
C GLU A 51 5.69 -8.39 -9.88
N LEU A 52 5.06 -7.67 -8.95
CA LEU A 52 4.74 -6.26 -9.15
C LEU A 52 6.00 -5.40 -9.30
N LEU A 53 7.02 -5.62 -8.47
CA LEU A 53 8.32 -4.94 -8.57
C LEU A 53 8.97 -5.18 -9.94
N LYS A 54 8.95 -6.42 -10.44
CA LYS A 54 9.46 -6.74 -11.79
C LYS A 54 8.74 -5.94 -12.86
N LYS A 55 7.39 -5.84 -12.79
CA LYS A 55 6.60 -5.03 -13.73
C LYS A 55 6.94 -3.53 -13.64
N CYS A 56 7.25 -3.05 -12.44
CA CYS A 56 7.70 -1.67 -12.19
C CYS A 56 9.18 -1.40 -12.56
N GLY A 57 9.82 -2.31 -13.30
CA GLY A 57 11.18 -2.16 -13.82
C GLY A 57 12.30 -2.49 -12.83
N PHE A 58 11.99 -3.11 -11.67
CA PHE A 58 13.04 -3.66 -10.82
C PHE A 58 13.67 -4.91 -11.46
N GLN A 59 14.96 -5.08 -11.24
CA GLN A 59 15.81 -6.16 -11.71
C GLN A 59 16.30 -7.00 -10.52
N GLU A 60 16.86 -8.17 -10.82
CA GLU A 60 17.40 -9.11 -9.81
C GLU A 60 16.43 -9.41 -8.65
N VAL A 61 15.11 -9.39 -8.94
CA VAL A 61 14.09 -9.55 -7.90
C VAL A 61 14.09 -11.00 -7.40
N GLN A 62 14.37 -11.17 -6.11
CA GLN A 62 14.47 -12.46 -5.44
C GLN A 62 13.68 -12.44 -4.14
N VAL A 63 12.69 -13.34 -4.02
CA VAL A 63 12.05 -13.65 -2.74
C VAL A 63 13.03 -14.46 -1.88
N THR A 64 13.21 -14.09 -0.62
CA THR A 64 14.10 -14.77 0.32
C THR A 64 13.44 -16.04 0.88
N ARG A 65 14.15 -16.76 1.74
CA ARG A 65 13.60 -17.93 2.44
C ARG A 65 12.74 -17.45 3.62
N GLY A 66 11.50 -17.89 3.76
CA GLY A 66 10.64 -17.45 4.88
C GLY A 66 11.10 -17.80 6.31
N SER A 67 12.27 -18.43 6.50
CA SER A 67 12.87 -18.63 7.82
C SER A 67 14.35 -18.26 7.80
N GLY A 68 14.76 -17.44 8.78
CA GLY A 68 16.14 -16.95 8.87
C GLY A 68 16.49 -15.99 7.72
N ASP A 69 15.51 -15.19 7.29
CA ASP A 69 15.64 -14.07 6.35
C ASP A 69 15.99 -12.74 7.02
N TYR A 70 16.10 -12.71 8.35
CA TYR A 70 16.44 -11.50 9.10
C TYR A 70 15.49 -10.32 8.82
N GLY A 71 14.23 -10.60 8.45
CA GLY A 71 13.21 -9.57 8.22
C GLY A 71 13.27 -8.91 6.83
N VAL A 72 13.78 -9.63 5.83
CA VAL A 72 13.75 -9.18 4.43
C VAL A 72 13.10 -10.25 3.59
N ASP A 73 11.96 -9.94 2.98
CA ASP A 73 11.24 -10.93 2.17
C ASP A 73 11.65 -10.86 0.70
N ILE A 74 12.09 -9.69 0.22
CA ILE A 74 12.50 -9.47 -1.18
C ILE A 74 13.81 -8.69 -1.24
N LEU A 75 14.72 -9.17 -2.08
CA LEU A 75 15.88 -8.42 -2.57
C LEU A 75 15.62 -7.99 -4.02
N ALA A 76 16.00 -6.77 -4.37
CA ALA A 76 15.82 -6.24 -5.72
C ALA A 76 16.85 -5.16 -6.05
N GLU A 77 16.97 -4.82 -7.33
CA GLU A 77 17.74 -3.69 -7.83
C GLU A 77 16.86 -2.81 -8.72
N LYS A 78 17.06 -1.49 -8.69
CA LYS A 78 16.53 -0.58 -9.71
C LYS A 78 17.53 0.53 -9.97
N ASP A 79 17.89 0.74 -11.23
CA ASP A 79 18.81 1.78 -11.69
C ASP A 79 20.14 1.81 -10.90
N GLY A 80 20.72 0.64 -10.60
CA GLY A 80 21.96 0.51 -9.83
C GLY A 80 21.81 0.66 -8.31
N VAL A 81 20.58 0.85 -7.80
CA VAL A 81 20.29 0.93 -6.37
C VAL A 81 19.74 -0.41 -5.88
N THR A 82 20.37 -0.97 -4.84
CA THR A 82 19.96 -2.26 -4.27
C THR A 82 19.04 -2.09 -3.06
N TYR A 83 18.00 -2.92 -3.00
CA TYR A 83 16.92 -2.85 -2.03
C TYR A 83 16.80 -4.13 -1.19
N ALA A 84 16.51 -3.95 0.09
CA ALA A 84 16.00 -4.98 1.00
C ALA A 84 14.58 -4.59 1.44
N ILE A 85 13.60 -5.41 1.11
CA ILE A 85 12.18 -5.07 1.23
C ILE A 85 11.50 -6.09 2.16
N GLN A 86 10.87 -5.60 3.22
CA GLN A 86 9.95 -6.38 4.05
C GLN A 86 8.52 -6.14 3.56
N CYS A 87 7.81 -7.20 3.21
CA CYS A 87 6.39 -7.19 2.91
C CYS A 87 5.56 -7.43 4.18
N LYS A 88 4.43 -6.74 4.33
CA LYS A 88 3.44 -7.00 5.39
C LYS A 88 2.03 -6.94 4.82
N CYS A 89 1.35 -8.09 4.74
CA CYS A 89 -0.07 -8.16 4.44
C CYS A 89 -0.88 -8.29 5.73
N TYR A 90 -1.53 -7.20 6.19
CA TYR A 90 -2.26 -7.16 7.45
C TYR A 90 -3.68 -6.58 7.29
N ASN A 91 -4.50 -6.74 8.34
CA ASN A 91 -5.84 -6.15 8.47
C ASN A 91 -5.85 -4.88 9.34
N ALA A 92 -4.68 -4.39 9.73
CA ALA A 92 -4.50 -3.24 10.62
C ALA A 92 -3.20 -2.48 10.27
N PRO A 93 -3.07 -1.20 10.69
CA PRO A 93 -1.87 -0.43 10.41
C PRO A 93 -0.57 -1.08 10.88
N VAL A 94 0.48 -0.95 10.08
CA VAL A 94 1.79 -1.55 10.33
C VAL A 94 2.55 -0.77 11.41
N GLY A 95 3.06 -1.50 12.39
CA GLY A 95 3.79 -0.98 13.54
C GLY A 95 5.30 -0.84 13.33
N VAL A 96 5.96 -0.26 14.34
CA VAL A 96 7.42 0.01 14.35
C VAL A 96 8.27 -1.22 14.08
N LYS A 97 7.81 -2.41 14.50
CA LYS A 97 8.55 -3.67 14.36
C LYS A 97 8.96 -3.93 12.91
N ALA A 98 8.06 -3.74 11.94
CA ALA A 98 8.37 -3.98 10.52
C ALA A 98 9.49 -3.04 10.01
N VAL A 99 9.52 -1.81 10.50
CA VAL A 99 10.57 -0.84 10.16
C VAL A 99 11.92 -1.25 10.75
N GLN A 100 11.93 -1.75 11.98
CA GLN A 100 13.14 -2.25 12.64
C GLN A 100 13.69 -3.51 11.96
N GLU A 101 12.80 -4.42 11.54
CA GLU A 101 13.12 -5.60 10.75
C GLU A 101 13.77 -5.19 9.42
N ALA A 102 13.12 -4.33 8.63
CA ALA A 102 13.69 -3.84 7.37
C ALA A 102 15.03 -3.09 7.55
N TYR A 103 15.20 -2.36 8.65
CA TYR A 103 16.47 -1.70 8.97
C TYR A 103 17.60 -2.71 9.24
N ALA A 104 17.35 -3.69 10.10
CA ALA A 104 18.34 -4.72 10.40
C ALA A 104 18.65 -5.58 9.18
N GLY A 105 17.61 -5.93 8.43
CA GLY A 105 17.68 -6.72 7.21
C GLY A 105 18.47 -6.04 6.09
N ARG A 106 18.23 -4.75 5.85
CA ARG A 106 19.02 -3.94 4.89
C ARG A 106 20.51 -4.05 5.16
N ASP A 107 20.91 -3.87 6.42
CA ASP A 107 22.32 -3.90 6.82
C ASP A 107 22.89 -5.33 6.76
N TYR A 108 22.09 -6.35 7.11
CA TYR A 108 22.51 -7.75 7.04
C TYR A 108 22.80 -8.22 5.60
N TYR A 109 22.02 -7.75 4.63
CA TYR A 109 22.17 -8.10 3.20
C TYR A 109 23.03 -7.11 2.40
N ASP A 110 23.70 -6.16 3.07
CA ASP A 110 24.53 -5.12 2.44
C ASP A 110 23.81 -4.34 1.33
N ARG A 111 22.52 -4.01 1.54
CA ARG A 111 21.69 -3.27 0.57
C ARG A 111 21.71 -1.77 0.84
N MET A 112 21.63 -0.98 -0.23
CA MET A 112 21.68 0.48 -0.13
C MET A 112 20.42 1.06 0.53
N VAL A 113 19.27 0.46 0.25
CA VAL A 113 17.95 0.97 0.68
C VAL A 113 17.16 -0.14 1.36
N GLY A 114 16.53 0.21 2.49
CA GLY A 114 15.57 -0.64 3.17
C GLY A 114 14.16 -0.10 2.95
N ALA A 115 13.18 -0.99 2.73
CA ALA A 115 11.78 -0.60 2.55
C ALA A 115 10.83 -1.54 3.28
N VAL A 116 9.67 -1.01 3.67
CA VAL A 116 8.51 -1.82 4.06
C VAL A 116 7.41 -1.60 3.04
N LEU A 117 6.93 -2.68 2.42
CA LEU A 117 5.83 -2.72 1.47
C LEU A 117 4.60 -3.37 2.12
N THR A 118 3.44 -2.73 2.06
CA THR A 118 2.25 -3.25 2.73
C THR A 118 0.96 -2.88 2.02
N ASN A 119 -0.06 -3.72 2.17
CA ASN A 119 -1.44 -3.40 1.79
C ASN A 119 -2.11 -2.44 2.79
N GLN A 120 -1.44 -2.03 3.87
CA GLN A 120 -2.01 -1.15 4.89
C GLN A 120 -1.27 0.18 4.96
N TYR A 121 -1.64 1.01 5.94
CA TYR A 121 -0.93 2.24 6.27
C TYR A 121 -0.06 2.03 7.50
N PHE A 122 0.83 2.98 7.76
CA PHE A 122 1.74 2.91 8.90
C PHE A 122 1.19 3.67 10.12
N THR A 123 1.49 3.15 11.30
CA THR A 123 1.24 3.88 12.56
C THR A 123 2.17 5.10 12.67
N GLN A 124 1.74 6.13 13.42
CA GLN A 124 2.56 7.33 13.64
C GLN A 124 3.98 7.02 14.19
N PRO A 125 4.15 6.11 15.17
CA PRO A 125 5.49 5.72 15.60
C PRO A 125 6.32 5.03 14.51
N ALA A 126 5.70 4.27 13.61
CA ALA A 126 6.40 3.65 12.48
C ALA A 126 6.91 4.71 11.48
N LEU A 127 6.10 5.73 11.20
CA LEU A 127 6.52 6.89 10.38
C LEU A 127 7.73 7.60 10.99
N GLU A 128 7.72 7.82 12.30
CA GLU A 128 8.81 8.46 13.02
C GLU A 128 10.09 7.62 13.01
N ALA A 129 9.96 6.31 13.26
CA ALA A 129 11.08 5.37 13.21
C ALA A 129 11.69 5.30 11.81
N ALA A 130 10.85 5.19 10.77
CA ALA A 130 11.31 5.09 9.38
C ALA A 130 12.10 6.33 8.94
N ARG A 131 11.63 7.52 9.34
CA ARG A 131 12.37 8.78 9.09
C ARG A 131 13.75 8.79 9.75
N LYS A 132 13.87 8.26 10.97
CA LYS A 132 15.16 8.20 11.68
C LYS A 132 16.10 7.13 11.13
N LEU A 133 15.55 5.97 10.80
CA LEU A 133 16.29 4.80 10.32
C LEU A 133 16.52 4.80 8.79
N LYS A 134 15.94 5.79 8.10
CA LYS A 134 15.99 5.96 6.65
C LYS A 134 15.46 4.73 5.91
N ILE A 135 14.26 4.30 6.33
CA ILE A 135 13.52 3.20 5.71
C ILE A 135 12.39 3.78 4.88
N LEU A 136 12.25 3.32 3.64
CA LEU A 136 11.14 3.69 2.78
C LEU A 136 9.86 3.00 3.25
N LEU A 137 8.76 3.74 3.16
CA LEU A 137 7.44 3.24 3.52
C LEU A 137 6.58 3.26 2.27
N TRP A 138 6.34 2.08 1.73
CA TRP A 138 5.46 1.85 0.59
C TRP A 138 4.14 1.30 1.14
N ASP A 139 3.25 2.24 1.50
CA ASP A 139 1.92 1.93 2.03
C ASP A 139 0.94 1.55 0.93
N ARG A 140 -0.33 1.35 1.30
CA ARG A 140 -1.41 1.05 0.35
C ARG A 140 -1.47 2.04 -0.82
N GLY A 141 -1.32 3.34 -0.58
CA GLY A 141 -1.41 4.32 -1.67
C GLY A 141 -0.28 4.11 -2.66
N TYR A 142 0.94 3.90 -2.17
CA TYR A 142 2.08 3.58 -3.02
C TYR A 142 1.93 2.24 -3.75
N LEU A 143 1.36 1.22 -3.09
CA LEU A 143 1.07 -0.08 -3.70
C LEU A 143 0.06 0.07 -4.85
N GLU A 144 -1.01 0.84 -4.63
CA GLU A 144 -2.03 1.14 -5.65
C GLU A 144 -1.40 1.88 -6.84
N ASP A 145 -0.57 2.89 -6.59
CA ASP A 145 0.17 3.61 -7.64
C ASP A 145 1.08 2.66 -8.45
N MET A 146 1.81 1.74 -7.78
CA MET A 146 2.63 0.73 -8.45
C MET A 146 1.81 -0.22 -9.33
N ILE A 147 0.60 -0.59 -8.89
CA ILE A 147 -0.31 -1.46 -9.66
C ILE A 147 -0.79 -0.72 -10.90
N GLU A 148 -1.20 0.54 -10.77
CA GLU A 148 -1.62 1.37 -11.90
C GLU A 148 -0.49 1.56 -12.92
N ASP A 149 0.74 1.83 -12.46
CA ASP A 149 1.91 1.97 -13.34
C ASP A 149 2.32 0.65 -14.03
N ALA A 150 1.93 -0.50 -13.47
CA ALA A 150 2.23 -1.82 -14.00
C ALA A 150 1.18 -2.32 -15.01
N GLU A 151 0.02 -1.66 -15.13
CA GLU A 151 -0.98 -1.93 -16.15
C GLU A 151 -0.71 -1.10 -17.42
N PRO A 152 -0.63 -1.73 -18.61
CA PRO A 152 -0.29 -1.05 -19.87
C PRO A 152 -1.40 -0.17 -20.47
#